data_AF-X1HZ32-F1
#
_entry.id   AF-X1HZ32-F1
#
_cell.length_a   1.000
_cell.length_b   1.000
_cell.length_c   1.000
_cell.angle_alpha   90.00
_cell.angle_beta   90.00
_cell.angle_gamma   90.00
#
_symmetry.space_group_name_H-M   'P 1'
#
loop_
_entity.id
_entity.type
_entity.pdbx_description
1 polymer ?
#
loop_
_entity_poly.entity_id
_entity_poly.type
_entity_poly.pdbx_seq_one_letter_code
_entity_poly.pdbx_strand_id
1 'polypeptide(L)'
;MGEYGCSTYLRPAFVHRVCDLIKNVGGKPFVTDTTTLYAARRFTARQYLATAAFNGFSEESLEAPVVIADGEEGYDGEWVDVPKQAYDCPLDKIKVAKEILNADSMIVLSHLKGHELSGFGGSIKNVAMGCVTKESKAAQHLAIERSSTPP
;
A
#
# COMPACT_ATOMS: atom_id res chain seq x y z
N MET A 1 6.37 -3.95 -0.57
CA MET A 1 7.47 -4.93 -0.83
C MET A 1 8.88 -4.32 -0.72
N GLY A 2 9.04 -3.23 0.05
CA GLY A 2 10.36 -2.63 0.31
C GLY A 2 10.89 -1.78 -0.84
N GLU A 3 11.81 -0.87 -0.51
CA GLU A 3 12.55 -0.07 -1.50
C GLU A 3 13.83 -0.80 -1.91
N TYR A 4 14.34 -0.49 -3.10
CA TYR A 4 15.61 -1.04 -3.58
C TYR A 4 16.76 -0.69 -2.62
N GLY A 5 17.58 -1.67 -2.26
CA GLY A 5 18.71 -1.49 -1.33
C GLY A 5 18.32 -1.41 0.15
N CYS A 6 17.03 -1.48 0.49
CA CYS A 6 16.59 -1.64 1.88
C CYS A 6 16.43 -3.13 2.23
N SER A 7 16.50 -3.48 3.51
CA SER A 7 16.23 -4.85 4.01
C SER A 7 15.15 -4.89 5.10
N THR A 8 14.56 -3.74 5.41
CA THR A 8 13.62 -3.58 6.53
C THR A 8 12.19 -3.99 6.22
N TYR A 9 11.95 -4.68 5.09
CA TYR A 9 10.64 -5.18 4.70
C TYR A 9 10.35 -6.55 5.32
N LEU A 10 9.09 -7.00 5.27
CA LEU A 10 8.73 -8.34 5.73
C LEU A 10 9.47 -9.40 4.91
N ARG A 11 9.94 -10.47 5.56
CA ARG A 11 10.60 -11.56 4.83
C ARG A 11 9.61 -12.21 3.87
N PRO A 12 9.94 -12.38 2.57
CA PRO A 12 9.04 -12.99 1.60
C PRO A 12 8.51 -14.37 2.01
N ALA A 13 9.34 -15.16 2.70
CA ALA A 13 8.94 -16.48 3.22
C ALA A 13 7.71 -16.43 4.15
N PHE A 14 7.52 -15.35 4.92
CA PHE A 14 6.33 -15.19 5.75
C PHE A 14 5.10 -14.87 4.90
N VAL A 15 5.26 -14.08 3.84
CA VAL A 15 4.17 -13.76 2.91
C VAL A 15 3.77 -15.00 2.11
N HIS A 16 4.73 -15.76 1.60
CA HIS A 16 4.50 -17.06 0.95
C HIS A 16 3.66 -17.98 1.85
N ARG A 17 4.02 -18.10 3.14
CA ARG A 17 3.26 -18.96 4.05
C ARG A 17 1.81 -18.50 4.23
N VAL A 18 1.56 -17.19 4.22
CA VAL A 18 0.20 -16.65 4.27
C VAL A 18 -0.56 -16.98 2.97
N CYS A 19 0.07 -16.84 1.81
CA CYS A 19 -0.49 -17.25 0.52
C CYS A 19 -0.90 -18.73 0.53
N ASP A 20 -0.06 -19.63 1.06
CA ASP A 20 -0.39 -21.05 1.21
C ASP A 20 -1.61 -21.29 2.08
N LEU A 21 -1.70 -20.61 3.23
CA LEU A 21 -2.83 -20.76 4.14
C LEU A 21 -4.15 -20.31 3.48
N ILE A 22 -4.11 -19.25 2.68
CA ILE A 22 -5.27 -18.77 1.91
C ILE A 22 -5.65 -19.79 0.81
N LYS A 23 -4.68 -20.30 0.05
CA LYS A 23 -4.90 -21.33 -0.98
C LYS A 23 -5.52 -22.60 -0.38
N ASN A 24 -5.05 -23.03 0.80
CA ASN A 24 -5.54 -24.24 1.49
C ASN A 24 -7.01 -24.18 1.89
N VAL A 25 -7.57 -22.97 2.09
CA VAL A 25 -9.00 -22.78 2.39
C VAL A 25 -9.81 -22.43 1.13
N GLY A 26 -9.22 -22.60 -0.06
CA GLY A 26 -9.88 -22.38 -1.35
C GLY A 26 -9.84 -20.93 -1.86
N GLY A 27 -9.09 -20.05 -1.19
CA GLY A 27 -8.91 -18.67 -1.64
C GLY A 27 -7.95 -18.54 -2.82
N LYS A 28 -8.01 -17.39 -3.51
CA LYS A 28 -7.15 -17.05 -4.66
C LYS A 28 -6.37 -15.78 -4.35
N PRO A 29 -5.26 -15.87 -3.58
CA PRO A 29 -4.54 -14.69 -3.12
C PRO A 29 -3.78 -14.01 -4.25
N PHE A 30 -3.64 -12.70 -4.13
CA PHE A 30 -2.59 -11.93 -4.80
C PHE A 30 -1.90 -11.05 -3.75
N VAL A 31 -0.62 -10.75 -3.95
CA VAL A 31 0.17 -9.88 -3.08
C VAL A 31 0.27 -8.52 -3.74
N THR A 32 -0.03 -7.48 -2.98
CA THR A 32 -0.17 -6.14 -3.56
C THR A 32 0.46 -5.04 -2.73
N ASP A 33 0.73 -3.95 -3.43
CA ASP A 33 1.16 -2.66 -2.91
C ASP A 33 0.79 -1.59 -3.96
N THR A 34 1.05 -0.33 -3.65
CA THR A 34 0.81 0.81 -4.55
C THR A 34 2.08 1.64 -4.75
N THR A 35 2.14 2.40 -5.84
CA THR A 35 3.30 3.22 -6.20
C THR A 35 3.59 4.36 -5.20
N THR A 36 4.82 4.87 -5.18
CA THR A 36 5.22 5.96 -4.27
C THR A 36 5.15 7.33 -4.91
N LEU A 37 4.98 8.38 -4.09
CA LEU A 37 5.02 9.78 -4.54
C LEU A 37 6.43 10.26 -4.93
N TYR A 38 7.47 9.67 -4.36
CA TYR A 38 8.84 10.07 -4.59
C TYR A 38 9.45 9.30 -5.77
N ALA A 39 10.32 9.98 -6.52
CA ALA A 39 10.93 9.47 -7.75
C ALA A 39 12.09 8.49 -7.47
N ALA A 40 11.79 7.34 -6.87
CA ALA A 40 12.72 6.22 -6.71
C ALA A 40 12.19 4.97 -7.45
N ARG A 41 12.62 3.76 -7.05
CA ARG A 41 12.31 2.53 -7.78
C ARG A 41 10.91 1.96 -7.52
N ARG A 42 10.06 2.70 -6.84
CA ARG A 42 8.64 2.37 -6.65
C ARG A 42 7.70 3.38 -7.29
N PHE A 43 8.24 4.24 -8.16
CA PHE A 43 7.47 5.35 -8.75
C PHE A 43 6.50 4.89 -9.84
N THR A 44 6.83 3.88 -10.64
CA THR A 44 5.90 3.24 -11.60
C THR A 44 5.69 1.77 -11.26
N ALA A 45 4.60 1.15 -11.72
CA ALA A 45 4.35 -0.28 -11.46
C ALA A 45 5.47 -1.17 -11.98
N ARG A 46 5.94 -0.95 -13.22
CA ARG A 46 7.09 -1.68 -13.78
C ARG A 46 8.34 -1.57 -12.91
N GLN A 47 8.68 -0.37 -12.44
CA GLN A 47 9.83 -0.19 -11.54
C GLN A 47 9.62 -0.92 -10.22
N TYR A 48 8.40 -0.85 -9.68
CA TYR A 48 8.09 -1.47 -8.41
C TYR A 48 8.13 -3.00 -8.52
N LEU A 49 7.56 -3.59 -9.56
CA LEU A 49 7.63 -5.04 -9.80
C LEU A 49 9.08 -5.52 -9.89
N ALA A 50 9.95 -4.78 -10.59
CA ALA A 50 11.39 -5.10 -10.63
C ALA A 50 12.04 -5.03 -9.24
N THR A 51 11.68 -4.03 -8.43
CA THR A 51 12.17 -3.89 -7.05
C THR A 51 11.64 -4.98 -6.13
N ALA A 52 10.37 -5.34 -6.27
CA ALA A 52 9.72 -6.42 -5.53
C ALA A 52 10.41 -7.75 -5.82
N ALA A 53 10.62 -8.08 -7.11
CA ALA A 53 11.33 -9.29 -7.52
C ALA A 53 12.77 -9.32 -6.97
N PHE A 54 13.51 -8.20 -7.03
CA PHE A 54 14.84 -8.09 -6.43
C PHE A 54 14.83 -8.37 -4.91
N ASN A 55 13.77 -7.94 -4.22
CA ASN A 55 13.56 -8.17 -2.80
C ASN A 55 13.00 -9.57 -2.47
N GLY A 56 12.85 -10.45 -3.47
CA GLY A 56 12.34 -11.81 -3.31
C GLY A 56 10.81 -11.91 -3.26
N PHE A 57 10.09 -10.89 -3.73
CA PHE A 57 8.64 -10.91 -3.96
C PHE A 57 8.36 -11.03 -5.46
N SER A 58 8.42 -12.25 -5.95
CA SER A 58 7.98 -12.63 -7.30
C SER A 58 6.86 -13.66 -7.23
N GLU A 59 6.13 -13.83 -8.33
CA GLU A 59 5.07 -14.83 -8.43
C GLU A 59 5.59 -16.25 -8.13
N GLU A 60 6.80 -16.57 -8.57
CA GLU A 60 7.43 -17.88 -8.33
C GLU A 60 7.78 -18.08 -6.85
N SER A 61 8.22 -17.02 -6.17
CA SER A 61 8.59 -17.10 -4.75
C SER A 61 7.40 -17.14 -3.80
N LEU A 62 6.27 -16.56 -4.21
CA LEU A 62 5.06 -16.43 -3.40
C LEU A 62 3.98 -17.44 -3.80
N GLU A 63 4.15 -18.08 -4.96
CA GLU A 63 3.15 -18.90 -5.63
C GLU A 63 1.77 -18.21 -5.68
N ALA A 64 1.81 -16.90 -5.94
CA ALA A 64 0.67 -16.00 -6.00
C ALA A 64 1.05 -14.76 -6.82
N PRO A 65 0.13 -14.19 -7.64
CA PRO A 65 0.42 -12.99 -8.42
C PRO A 65 0.89 -11.83 -7.55
N VAL A 66 1.85 -11.05 -8.06
CA VAL A 66 2.28 -9.78 -7.47
C VAL A 66 1.71 -8.63 -8.30
N VAL A 67 0.82 -7.83 -7.71
CA VAL A 67 0.03 -6.82 -8.42
C VAL A 67 0.27 -5.44 -7.82
N ILE A 68 0.59 -4.46 -8.65
CA ILE A 68 0.63 -3.04 -8.23
C ILE A 68 -0.76 -2.44 -8.48
N ALA A 69 -1.49 -2.18 -7.39
CA ALA A 69 -2.94 -2.00 -7.45
C ALA A 69 -3.42 -0.67 -8.04
N ASP A 70 -2.54 0.33 -8.13
CA ASP A 70 -2.83 1.68 -8.63
C ASP A 70 -2.35 1.93 -10.07
N GLY A 71 -2.02 0.86 -10.81
CA GLY A 71 -1.67 0.92 -12.23
C GLY A 71 -0.25 1.43 -12.50
N GLU A 72 0.15 1.47 -13.78
CA GLU A 72 1.54 1.80 -14.17
C GLU A 72 1.98 3.16 -13.63
N GLU A 73 1.12 4.17 -13.75
CA GLU A 73 1.44 5.53 -13.34
C GLU A 73 1.02 5.85 -11.89
N GLY A 74 0.30 4.95 -11.22
CA GLY A 74 -0.13 5.14 -9.83
C GLY A 74 -1.43 5.93 -9.63
N TYR A 75 -2.26 6.00 -10.66
CA TYR A 75 -3.49 6.80 -10.71
C TYR A 75 -4.76 5.98 -10.94
N ASP A 76 -4.66 4.65 -11.09
CA ASP A 76 -5.82 3.79 -11.30
C ASP A 76 -6.53 3.52 -9.98
N GLY A 77 -7.75 4.03 -9.87
CA GLY A 77 -8.55 3.92 -8.66
C GLY A 77 -9.89 4.62 -8.78
N GLU A 78 -10.73 4.40 -7.79
CA GLU A 78 -12.09 4.98 -7.71
C GLU A 78 -12.21 5.88 -6.49
N TRP A 79 -12.97 6.96 -6.64
CA TRP A 79 -13.26 7.87 -5.54
C TRP A 79 -14.29 7.23 -4.60
N VAL A 80 -13.97 7.24 -3.31
CA VAL A 80 -14.79 6.74 -2.22
C VAL A 80 -14.91 7.83 -1.16
N ASP A 81 -16.13 8.06 -0.69
CA ASP A 81 -16.39 9.03 0.38
C ASP A 81 -15.80 8.53 1.71
N VAL A 82 -15.12 9.42 2.41
CA VAL A 82 -14.61 9.16 3.76
C VAL A 82 -15.69 9.61 4.75
N PRO A 83 -16.29 8.69 5.53
CA PRO A 83 -17.24 9.09 6.54
C PRO A 83 -16.55 10.02 7.55
N LYS A 84 -17.19 11.16 7.85
CA LYS A 84 -16.69 12.15 8.83
C LYS A 84 -16.71 11.57 10.24
N GLN A 85 -15.71 10.78 10.56
CA GLN A 85 -15.54 10.13 11.87
C GLN A 85 -14.49 10.84 12.73
N ALA A 86 -13.57 11.58 12.11
CA ALA A 86 -12.60 12.43 12.78
C ALA A 86 -13.01 13.90 12.63
N TYR A 87 -13.17 14.60 13.76
CA TYR A 87 -13.73 15.96 13.80
C TYR A 87 -12.97 16.98 12.94
N ASP A 88 -11.66 16.79 12.75
CA ASP A 88 -10.77 17.74 12.08
C ASP A 88 -10.10 17.20 10.80
N CYS A 89 -10.63 16.13 10.20
CA CYS A 89 -10.09 15.61 8.93
C CYS A 89 -10.60 16.46 7.75
N PRO A 90 -9.72 17.14 6.98
CA PRO A 90 -10.14 17.97 5.86
C PRO A 90 -10.48 17.16 4.59
N LEU A 91 -10.27 15.84 4.61
CA LEU A 91 -10.55 14.96 3.48
C LEU A 91 -11.95 14.36 3.60
N ASP A 92 -12.79 14.65 2.61
CA ASP A 92 -14.14 14.12 2.45
C ASP A 92 -14.21 12.91 1.50
N LYS A 93 -13.21 12.76 0.63
CA LYS A 93 -13.07 11.62 -0.29
C LYS A 93 -11.61 11.23 -0.49
N ILE A 94 -11.41 9.95 -0.80
CA ILE A 94 -10.12 9.38 -1.22
C ILE A 94 -10.31 8.51 -2.45
N LYS A 95 -9.26 8.41 -3.26
CA LYS A 95 -9.18 7.54 -4.44
C LYS A 95 -8.47 6.25 -4.05
N VAL A 96 -9.24 5.18 -3.89
CA VAL A 96 -8.76 3.85 -3.50
C VAL A 96 -8.26 3.12 -4.75
N ALA A 97 -7.11 2.45 -4.64
CA ALA A 97 -6.50 1.73 -5.74
C ALA A 97 -7.44 0.63 -6.28
N LYS A 98 -7.54 0.53 -7.62
CA LYS A 98 -8.59 -0.24 -8.29
C LYS A 98 -8.59 -1.72 -7.91
N GLU A 99 -7.44 -2.37 -7.96
CA GLU A 99 -7.35 -3.83 -7.67
C GLU A 99 -7.62 -4.13 -6.19
N ILE A 100 -7.36 -3.17 -5.29
CA ILE A 100 -7.71 -3.29 -3.89
C ILE A 100 -9.22 -3.15 -3.68
N LEU A 101 -9.86 -2.20 -4.36
CA LEU A 101 -11.30 -1.98 -4.25
C LEU A 101 -12.11 -3.17 -4.79
N ASN A 102 -11.58 -3.87 -5.80
CA ASN A 102 -12.21 -5.03 -6.41
C ASN A 102 -11.98 -6.34 -5.64
N ALA A 103 -11.16 -6.33 -4.57
CA ALA A 103 -10.87 -7.53 -3.80
C ALA A 103 -12.01 -7.88 -2.84
N ASP A 104 -12.37 -9.17 -2.75
CA ASP A 104 -13.41 -9.65 -1.82
C ASP A 104 -13.02 -9.48 -0.34
N SER A 105 -11.73 -9.49 -0.04
CA SER A 105 -11.19 -9.45 1.31
C SER A 105 -9.72 -9.02 1.30
N MET A 106 -9.24 -8.46 2.42
CA MET A 106 -7.85 -8.04 2.58
C MET A 106 -7.24 -8.61 3.87
N ILE A 107 -6.02 -9.15 3.77
CA ILE A 107 -5.19 -9.51 4.91
C ILE A 107 -3.99 -8.55 4.95
N VAL A 108 -3.85 -7.81 6.04
CA VAL A 108 -2.84 -6.75 6.16
C VAL A 108 -1.61 -7.27 6.91
N LEU A 109 -0.55 -7.59 6.16
CA LEU A 109 0.74 -7.96 6.74
C LEU A 109 1.57 -6.70 7.00
N SER A 110 1.91 -6.43 8.26
CA SER A 110 2.65 -5.24 8.65
C SER A 110 3.82 -5.58 9.57
N HIS A 111 4.93 -4.87 9.39
CA HIS A 111 6.02 -4.80 10.37
C HIS A 111 5.97 -3.46 11.09
N LEU A 112 6.60 -3.37 12.26
CA LEU A 112 6.78 -2.10 12.94
C LEU A 112 7.86 -1.26 12.24
N LYS A 113 7.54 -0.02 11.88
CA LYS A 113 8.50 0.94 11.31
C LYS A 113 8.32 2.31 11.96
N GLY A 114 9.39 2.92 12.47
CA GLY A 114 9.32 4.32 12.94
C GLY A 114 9.01 5.29 11.78
N HIS A 115 8.24 6.34 12.05
CA HIS A 115 7.95 7.38 11.07
C HIS A 115 7.96 8.77 11.72
N GLU A 116 8.74 9.70 11.15
CA GLU A 116 9.00 11.01 11.76
C GLU A 116 7.73 11.81 12.06
N LEU A 117 6.77 11.82 11.13
CA LEU A 117 5.52 12.60 11.29
C LEU A 117 4.41 11.86 12.03
N SER A 118 4.49 10.54 12.18
CA SER A 118 3.34 9.73 12.66
C SER A 118 3.70 8.76 13.78
N GLY A 119 4.88 8.91 14.40
CA GLY A 119 5.41 8.04 15.45
C GLY A 119 5.77 6.65 14.92
N PHE A 120 4.78 5.77 14.82
CA PHE A 120 4.95 4.38 14.39
C PHE A 120 4.05 4.08 13.19
N GLY A 121 4.66 3.64 12.10
CA GLY A 121 3.99 2.95 11.00
C GLY A 121 3.71 1.49 11.36
N GLY A 122 2.49 1.05 11.09
CA GLY A 122 2.00 -0.31 11.27
C GLY A 122 0.82 -0.56 10.32
N SER A 123 -0.14 -1.39 10.74
CA SER A 123 -1.29 -1.75 9.92
C SER A 123 -2.14 -0.56 9.46
N ILE A 124 -2.44 0.38 10.35
CA ILE A 124 -3.30 1.53 10.02
C ILE A 124 -2.69 2.37 8.89
N LYS A 125 -1.40 2.71 8.98
CA LYS A 125 -0.71 3.47 7.93
C LYS A 125 -0.61 2.67 6.63
N ASN A 126 -0.33 1.36 6.75
CA ASN A 126 -0.22 0.47 5.61
C ASN A 126 -1.54 0.45 4.81
N VAL A 127 -2.68 0.37 5.49
CA VAL A 127 -3.99 0.46 4.84
C VAL A 127 -4.27 1.87 4.34
N ALA A 128 -4.19 2.87 5.23
CA ALA A 128 -4.64 4.23 4.90
C ALA A 128 -3.88 4.85 3.73
N MET A 129 -2.55 4.70 3.69
CA MET A 129 -1.71 5.28 2.65
C MET A 129 -1.30 4.26 1.59
N GLY A 130 -1.11 2.98 1.96
CA GLY A 130 -0.69 1.93 1.02
C GLY A 130 -1.80 1.39 0.13
N CYS A 131 -3.07 1.72 0.40
CA CYS A 131 -4.20 1.28 -0.43
C CYS A 131 -4.77 2.37 -1.36
N VAL A 132 -4.16 3.56 -1.39
CA VAL A 132 -4.68 4.70 -2.17
C VAL A 132 -3.72 5.12 -3.28
N THR A 133 -4.26 5.77 -4.30
CA THR A 133 -3.48 6.29 -5.44
C THR A 133 -2.58 7.46 -5.04
N LYS A 134 -1.65 7.85 -5.92
CA LYS A 134 -0.78 9.00 -5.71
C LYS A 134 -1.57 10.28 -5.39
N GLU A 135 -2.70 10.56 -6.05
CA GLU A 135 -3.47 11.78 -5.76
C GLU A 135 -3.92 11.83 -4.30
N SER A 136 -4.36 10.71 -3.75
CA SER A 136 -4.84 10.63 -2.37
C SER A 136 -3.71 10.60 -1.36
N LYS A 137 -2.58 9.95 -1.70
CA LYS A 137 -1.36 10.07 -0.90
C LYS A 137 -0.94 11.52 -0.77
N ALA A 138 -0.96 12.29 -1.86
CA ALA A 138 -0.59 13.70 -1.85
C ALA A 138 -1.59 14.53 -1.00
N ALA A 139 -2.89 14.29 -1.15
CA ALA A 139 -3.92 14.93 -0.34
C ALA A 139 -3.75 14.65 1.17
N GLN A 140 -3.39 13.42 1.54
CA GLN A 140 -3.06 13.06 2.92
C GLN A 140 -1.85 13.83 3.47
N HIS A 141 -0.82 14.10 2.66
CA HIS A 141 0.33 14.90 3.10
C HIS A 141 -0.06 16.38 3.31
N LEU A 142 -0.86 16.94 2.40
CA LEU A 142 -1.33 18.33 2.50
C LEU A 142 -2.33 18.55 3.65
N ALA A 143 -3.12 17.52 4.00
CA ALA A 143 -4.06 17.58 5.11
C ALA A 143 -3.34 17.85 6.45
N ILE A 144 -2.11 17.36 6.61
CA ILE A 144 -1.30 17.60 7.82
C ILE A 144 -0.91 19.07 7.91
N GLU A 145 -0.45 19.70 6.82
CA GLU A 145 -0.04 21.11 6.80
C GLU A 145 -1.16 22.08 7.18
N ARG A 146 -2.42 21.75 6.84
CA ARG A 146 -3.58 22.59 7.19
C ARG A 146 -4.02 22.45 8.63
N SER A 147 -3.82 21.28 9.24
CA SER A 147 -4.15 21.02 10.65
C SER A 147 -3.18 21.69 11.65
N SER A 148 -1.98 22.09 11.20
CA SER A 148 -0.96 22.75 12.01
C SER A 148 -0.97 24.28 11.91
N THR A 149 -1.79 24.86 11.02
CA THR A 149 -2.12 26.30 11.04
C THR A 149 -3.22 26.56 12.06
N PRO A 150 -2.98 27.32 13.15
CA PRO A 150 -4.06 27.70 14.07
C PRO A 150 -5.07 28.62 13.36
N PRO A 151 -6.35 28.62 13.81
CA PRO A 151 -7.41 29.48 13.28
C PRO A 151 -7.14 30.98 13.46
#